data_AF-A0A0N9HVS8-F1
#
_entry.id   AF-A0A0N9HVS8-F1
#
_cell.length_a   1.000
_cell.length_b   1.000
_cell.length_c   1.000
_cell.angle_alpha   90.00
_cell.angle_beta   90.00
_cell.angle_gamma   90.00
#
_symmetry.space_group_name_H-M   'P 1'
#
loop_
_entity.id
_entity.type
_entity.pdbx_description
1 polymer ?
#
loop_
_entity_poly.entity_id
_entity_poly.type
_entity_poly.pdbx_seq_one_letter_code
_entity_poly.pdbx_strand_id
1 'polypeptide(L)' 'MPKRYPPEFRRKVLDLIASGRRVAQVEADRDISDQTIYSWRRQALIDTGKLPGTSSADNTD' A
#
# COMPACT_ATOMS: atom_id res chain seq x y z
N MET A 1 14.65 -0.06 14.18
CA MET A 1 13.25 -0.43 13.86
C MET A 1 13.03 -0.17 12.38
N PRO A 2 12.46 -1.11 11.60
CA PRO A 2 12.12 -0.80 10.21
C PRO A 2 11.19 0.41 10.20
N LYS A 3 11.48 1.41 9.35
CA LYS A 3 10.61 2.59 9.17
C LYS A 3 9.24 2.09 8.71
N ARG A 4 8.28 2.02 9.62
CA ARG A 4 6.90 1.62 9.32
C ARG A 4 6.17 2.87 8.87
N TYR A 5 5.76 2.89 7.61
CA TYR A 5 4.91 3.97 7.11
C TYR A 5 3.59 3.99 7.88
N PRO A 6 3.10 5.16 8.31
CA PRO A 6 1.82 5.26 9.00
C PRO A 6 0.68 4.70 8.13
N PRO A 7 -0.34 4.06 8.71
CA PRO A 7 -1.47 3.50 7.95
C PRO A 7 -2.22 4.57 7.15
N GLU A 8 -2.36 5.77 7.72
CA GLU A 8 -2.97 6.93 7.04
C GLU A 8 -2.17 7.37 5.81
N PHE A 9 -0.84 7.29 5.88
CA PHE A 9 0.02 7.63 4.74
C PHE A 9 -0.12 6.60 3.63
N ARG A 10 -0.11 5.31 3.99
CA ARG A 10 -0.33 4.22 3.04
C ARG A 10 -1.70 4.31 2.37
N ARG A 11 -2.77 4.62 3.11
CA ARG A 11 -4.12 4.82 2.56
C ARG A 11 -4.13 5.93 1.51
N LYS A 12 -3.58 7.12 1.83
CA LYS A 12 -3.48 8.23 0.88
C LYS A 12 -2.74 7.87 -0.41
N VAL A 13 -1.66 7.10 -0.31
CA VAL A 13 -0.91 6.61 -1.49
C VAL A 13 -1.78 5.68 -2.35
N LEU A 14 -2.51 4.76 -1.72
CA LEU A 14 -3.42 3.86 -2.43
C LEU A 14 -4.61 4.59 -3.06
N ASP A 15 -5.15 5.62 -2.40
CA ASP A 15 -6.25 6.45 -2.93
C ASP A 15 -5.82 7.24 -4.19
N LEU A 16 -4.57 7.74 -4.21
CA LEU A 16 -4.01 8.38 -5.41
C LEU A 16 -3.95 7.40 -6.59
N ILE A 17 -3.53 6.16 -6.33
CA ILE A 17 -3.46 5.13 -7.38
C ILE A 17 -4.86 4.72 -7.82
N ALA A 18 -5.80 4.58 -6.87
CA ALA A 18 -7.20 4.27 -7.16
C ALA A 18 -7.90 5.37 -7.97
N SER A 19 -7.53 6.63 -7.79
CA SER A 19 -8.01 7.76 -8.61
C SER A 19 -7.37 7.85 -10.00
N GLY A 20 -6.48 6.91 -10.35
CA GLY A 20 -5.89 6.78 -11.68
C GLY A 20 -4.47 7.33 -11.83
N ARG A 21 -3.83 7.81 -10.75
CA ARG A 21 -2.41 8.19 -10.80
C ARG A 21 -1.53 6.97 -11.09
N ARG A 22 -0.50 7.18 -11.91
CA ARG A 22 0.49 6.14 -12.20
C ARG A 22 1.41 5.96 -10.99
N VAL A 23 1.79 4.71 -10.70
CA VAL A 23 2.70 4.36 -9.59
C VAL A 23 4.00 5.17 -9.68
N ALA A 24 4.61 5.27 -10.87
CA ALA A 24 5.85 6.03 -11.08
C ALA A 24 5.74 7.53 -10.73
N GLN A 25 4.56 8.14 -10.93
CA GLN A 25 4.33 9.53 -10.52
C GLN A 25 4.23 9.63 -9.00
N VAL A 26 3.55 8.69 -8.36
CA VAL A 26 3.41 8.66 -6.89
C VAL A 26 4.75 8.37 -6.21
N GLU A 27 5.58 7.52 -6.80
CA GLU A 27 6.97 7.29 -6.38
C GLU A 27 7.79 8.58 -6.40
N ALA A 28 7.80 9.30 -7.54
CA ALA A 28 8.52 10.56 -7.67
C ALA A 28 8.00 11.64 -6.70
N ASP A 29 6.68 11.73 -6.51
CA ASP A 29 6.05 12.73 -5.64
C ASP A 29 6.28 12.47 -4.14
N ARG A 30 6.44 11.20 -3.73
CA ARG A 30 6.42 10.78 -2.32
C ARG A 30 7.75 10.20 -1.83
N ASP A 31 8.72 10.03 -2.72
CA ASP A 31 10.02 9.43 -2.45
C ASP A 31 9.88 8.02 -1.84
N ILE A 32 9.03 7.20 -2.46
CA ILE A 32 8.75 5.81 -2.05
C ILE A 32 8.97 4.91 -3.26
N SER A 33 9.70 3.81 -3.09
CA SER A 33 9.88 2.84 -4.17
C SER A 33 8.55 2.25 -4.67
N ASP A 34 8.47 2.05 -5.98
CA ASP A 34 7.39 1.34 -6.66
C ASP A 34 7.08 -0.03 -6.00
N GLN A 35 8.11 -0.78 -5.59
CA GLN A 35 7.98 -2.07 -4.91
C GLN A 35 7.16 -1.97 -3.62
N THR A 36 7.39 -0.91 -2.83
CA THR A 36 6.64 -0.67 -1.60
C THR A 36 5.16 -0.42 -1.91
N ILE A 37 4.91 0.38 -2.95
CA ILE A 37 3.56 0.71 -3.42
C ILE A 37 2.82 -0.56 -3.91
N TYR A 38 3.48 -1.41 -4.70
CA TYR A 38 2.90 -2.68 -5.15
C TYR A 38 2.58 -3.62 -4.00
N SER A 39 3.47 -3.73 -3.01
CA SER A 39 3.23 -4.52 -1.79
C SER A 39 1.98 -4.04 -1.05
N TRP A 40 1.83 -2.72 -0.88
CA TRP A 40 0.65 -2.14 -0.24
C TRP A 40 -0.64 -2.38 -1.01
N ARG A 41 -0.58 -2.29 -2.34
CA ARG A 41 -1.73 -2.57 -3.22
C ARG A 41 -2.15 -4.02 -3.10
N ARG A 42 -1.20 -4.95 -3.14
CA ARG A 42 -1.47 -6.39 -2.98
C ARG A 42 -2.14 -6.66 -1.63
N GLN A 43 -1.58 -6.12 -0.55
CA GLN A 43 -2.13 -6.33 0.78
C GLN A 43 -3.52 -5.68 0.94
N ALA A 44 -3.79 -4.53 0.31
CA ALA A 44 -5.15 -3.96 0.30
C ALA A 44 -6.15 -4.83 -0.47
N LEU A 45 -5.72 -5.53 -1.52
CA LEU A 45 -6.56 -6.51 -2.20
C LEU A 45 -6.83 -7.74 -1.33
N ILE A 46 -5.84 -8.20 -0.55
CA ILE A 46 -6.02 -9.27 0.44
C ILE A 46 -7.01 -8.83 1.53
N ASP A 47 -6.80 -7.63 2.09
CA ASP A 47 -7.64 -7.07 3.15
C ASP A 47 -9.10 -6.84 2.70
N THR A 48 -9.34 -6.66 1.39
CA THR A 48 -10.69 -6.53 0.81
C THR A 48 -11.27 -7.86 0.30
N GLY A 49 -10.60 -8.99 0.54
CA GLY A 49 -11.02 -10.31 0.10
C GLY A 49 -10.93 -10.54 -1.42
N LYS A 50 -10.27 -9.64 -2.15
CA LYS A 50 -10.06 -9.74 -3.61
C LYS A 50 -8.90 -10.66 -3.96
N LEU A 51 -7.98 -10.89 -3.03
CA LEU A 51 -6.89 -11.85 -3.16
C LEU A 51 -6.83 -12.76 -1.93
N PRO A 52 -6.46 -14.04 -2.09
CA PRO A 52 -6.17 -14.91 -0.96
C PRO A 52 -4.86 -14.48 -0.28
N GLY A 53 -4.82 -14.56 1.05
CA GLY A 53 -3.62 -14.29 1.85
C GLY A 53 -3.94 -13.89 3.29
N THR A 54 -2.90 -13.74 4.11
CA THR A 54 -3.00 -13.25 5.48
C THR A 54 -3.36 -11.77 5.48
N SER A 55 -4.48 -11.41 6.12
CA SER A 55 -4.88 -10.02 6.25
C SER A 55 -3.94 -9.27 7.18
N SER A 56 -3.81 -7.94 7.00
CA SER A 56 -2.99 -7.11 7.89
C SER A 56 -3.50 -7.14 9.35
N ALA A 57 -4.78 -7.45 9.55
CA ALA A 57 -5.41 -7.56 10.87
C ALA A 57 -5.01 -8.85 11.61
N ASP A 58 -4.69 -9.90 10.86
CA ASP A 58 -4.28 -11.22 11.37
C ASP A 58 -2.80 -11.23 11.83
N ASN A 59 -2.01 -10.23 11.43
CA ASN A 59 -0.58 -10.12 11.76
C ASN A 59 -0.31 -9.35 13.08
N THR A 60 -1.32 -9.18 13.93
CA THR A 60 -1.17 -8.62 15.28
C THR A 60 -1.30 -9.75 16.29
N ASP A 61 -0.26 -10.58 16.39
CA ASP A 61 0.03 -11.47 17.52
C ASP A 61 1.43 -11.12 18.05
#